data_AF-A0A3M1SB65-F1
#
_entry.id   AF-A0A3M1SB65-F1
#
_cell.length_a   1.000
_cell.length_b   1.000
_cell.length_c   1.000
_cell.angle_alpha   90.00
_cell.angle_beta   90.00
_cell.angle_gamma   90.00
#
_symmetry.space_group_name_H-M   'P 1'
#
loop_
_entity.id
_entity.type
_entity.pdbx_description
1 polymer ?
#
loop_
_entity_poly.entity_id
_entity_poly.type
_entity_poly.pdbx_seq_one_letter_code
_entity_poly.pdbx_strand_id
1 'polypeptide(L)'
;MHSVERIRFLLDAAKEQGWVVREEWLSGAGCSVCELRGARVLFVDLSLPTSEVLSQLEEICRDAAVVPMGNAVAYEPAAYRQRKTA
;
A
#
# COMPACT_ATOMS: atom_id res chain seq x y z
N MET A 1 -15.99 -5.03 -3.02
CA MET A 1 -14.80 -5.32 -2.20
C MET A 1 -14.77 -4.35 -1.03
N HIS A 2 -14.75 -4.87 0.19
CA HIS A 2 -14.63 -4.05 1.40
C HIS A 2 -13.19 -3.53 1.56
N SER A 3 -12.98 -2.42 2.27
CA SER A 3 -11.66 -1.79 2.42
C SER A 3 -10.59 -2.75 2.96
N VAL A 4 -10.97 -3.64 3.87
CA VAL A 4 -10.08 -4.66 4.45
C VAL A 4 -9.64 -5.69 3.41
N GLU A 5 -10.58 -6.17 2.57
CA GLU A 5 -10.25 -7.10 1.49
C GLU A 5 -9.27 -6.46 0.51
N ARG A 6 -9.47 -5.17 0.20
CA ARG A 6 -8.63 -4.43 -0.74
C ARG A 6 -7.22 -4.19 -0.19
N ILE A 7 -7.10 -3.88 1.10
CA ILE A 7 -5.80 -3.84 1.79
C ILE A 7 -5.12 -5.20 1.66
N ARG A 8 -5.79 -6.29 2.01
CA ARG A 8 -5.22 -7.64 1.92
C ARG A 8 -4.72 -7.96 0.51
N PHE A 9 -5.50 -7.62 -0.50
CA PHE A 9 -5.14 -7.80 -1.90
C PHE A 9 -3.86 -7.03 -2.30
N LEU A 10 -3.71 -5.77 -1.87
CA LEU A 10 -2.48 -4.99 -2.11
C LEU A 10 -1.26 -5.57 -1.38
N LEU A 11 -1.45 -6.03 -0.14
CA LEU A 11 -0.37 -6.65 0.63
C LEU A 11 0.07 -7.98 0.02
N ASP A 12 -0.87 -8.79 -0.46
CA ASP A 12 -0.58 -10.06 -1.12
C ASP A 12 0.17 -9.81 -2.45
N ALA A 13 -0.26 -8.81 -3.24
CA ALA A 13 0.46 -8.40 -4.46
C ALA A 13 1.91 -7.93 -4.18
N ALA A 14 2.12 -7.17 -3.09
CA ALA A 14 3.46 -6.74 -2.69
C ALA A 14 4.33 -7.95 -2.30
N LYS A 15 3.78 -8.90 -1.53
CA LYS A 15 4.48 -10.14 -1.15
C LYS A 15 4.86 -10.99 -2.35
N GLU A 16 3.97 -11.13 -3.33
CA GLU A 16 4.23 -11.88 -4.58
C GLU A 16 5.39 -11.27 -5.38
N GLN A 17 5.62 -9.97 -5.26
CA GLN A 17 6.74 -9.26 -5.88
C GLN A 17 8.01 -9.26 -5.02
N GLY A 18 8.04 -10.06 -3.95
CA GLY A 18 9.20 -10.22 -3.08
C GLY A 18 9.38 -9.11 -2.05
N TRP A 19 8.37 -8.27 -1.82
CA TRP A 19 8.43 -7.28 -0.74
C TRP A 19 8.20 -7.95 0.60
N VAL A 20 8.89 -7.44 1.62
CA VAL A 20 8.63 -7.82 3.02
C VAL A 20 7.57 -6.89 3.57
N VAL A 21 6.44 -7.44 4.01
CA VAL A 21 5.37 -6.65 4.66
C VAL A 21 5.51 -6.74 6.17
N ARG A 22 5.54 -5.59 6.86
CA ARG A 22 5.54 -5.49 8.31
C ARG A 22 4.36 -4.65 8.78
N GLU A 23 3.47 -5.30 9.50
CA GLU A 23 2.31 -4.65 10.13
C GLU A 23 2.70 -4.29 11.56
N GLU A 24 2.83 -2.99 11.85
CA GLU A 24 3.38 -2.49 13.11
C GLU A 24 2.51 -1.36 13.66
N TRP A 25 2.59 -1.11 14.96
CA TRP A 25 2.00 0.07 15.58
C TRP A 25 3.01 1.22 15.50
N LEU A 26 2.80 2.15 14.56
CA LEU A 26 3.74 3.26 14.30
C LEU A 26 3.21 4.61 14.79
N SER A 27 2.21 4.61 15.67
CA SER A 27 1.68 5.80 16.34
C SER A 27 1.25 6.91 15.39
N GLY A 28 0.66 6.56 14.24
CA GLY A 28 0.17 7.49 13.23
C GLY A 28 1.23 7.95 12.24
N ALA A 29 2.40 7.31 12.19
CA ALA A 29 3.45 7.63 11.22
C ALA A 29 3.06 7.28 9.77
N GLY A 30 2.10 6.37 9.59
CA GLY A 30 1.62 5.95 8.28
C GLY A 30 2.42 4.81 7.64
N CYS A 31 1.98 4.44 6.45
CA CYS A 31 2.57 3.40 5.63
C CYS A 31 3.75 3.97 4.85
N SER A 32 4.83 3.20 4.74
CA SER A 32 6.03 3.63 4.01
C SER A 32 6.79 2.45 3.44
N VAL A 33 7.60 2.72 2.41
CA VAL A 33 8.51 1.74 1.82
C VAL A 33 9.94 2.18 2.08
N CYS A 34 10.78 1.25 2.51
CA CYS A 34 12.23 1.45 2.55
C CYS A 34 12.95 0.26 1.91
N GLU A 35 14.20 0.48 1.52
CA GLU A 35 15.08 -0.59 1.05
C GLU A 35 16.03 -0.99 2.18
N LEU A 36 15.96 -2.25 2.60
CA LEU A 36 16.85 -2.82 3.60
C LEU A 36 17.64 -3.96 2.96
N ARG A 37 18.96 -3.75 2.79
CA ARG A 37 19.87 -4.73 2.17
C ARG A 37 19.39 -5.21 0.78
N GLY A 38 18.83 -4.29 -0.01
CA GLY A 38 18.32 -4.58 -1.35
C GLY A 38 16.93 -5.23 -1.39
N ALA A 39 16.30 -5.46 -0.24
CA ALA A 39 14.90 -5.89 -0.16
C ALA A 39 13.99 -4.69 0.12
N ARG A 40 12.87 -4.58 -0.60
CA ARG A 40 11.83 -3.60 -0.30
C ARG A 40 11.03 -4.06 0.91
N VAL A 41 10.92 -3.20 1.91
CA VAL A 41 10.14 -3.43 3.13
C VAL A 41 9.00 -2.42 3.16
N LEU A 42 7.77 -2.93 3.15
CA LEU A 42 6.55 -2.15 3.32
C LEU A 42 6.14 -2.21 4.79
N PHE A 43 6.16 -1.05 5.44
CA PHE A 43 5.60 -0.87 6.77
C PHE A 43 4.14 -0.41 6.65
N VAL A 44 3.27 -1.06 7.41
CA VAL A 44 1.84 -0.76 7.50
C VAL A 44 1.55 -0.34 8.93
N ASP A 45 1.05 0.88 9.12
CA ASP A 45 0.70 1.39 10.45
C ASP A 45 -0.70 0.95 10.85
N LEU A 46 -0.78 0.00 11.79
CA LEU A 46 -2.04 -0.54 12.31
C LEU A 46 -2.81 0.45 13.20
N SER A 47 -2.18 1.56 13.62
CA SER A 47 -2.85 2.57 14.44
C SER A 47 -3.76 3.52 13.64
N LEU A 48 -3.65 3.49 12.31
CA LEU A 48 -4.46 4.33 11.43
C LEU A 48 -5.83 3.73 11.11
N PRO A 49 -6.85 4.58 10.83
CA PRO A 49 -8.12 4.14 10.28
C PRO A 49 -7.92 3.37 8.97
N THR A 50 -8.75 2.33 8.74
CA THR A 50 -8.67 1.47 7.55
C THR A 50 -8.72 2.25 6.23
N SER A 51 -9.45 3.36 6.18
CA SER A 51 -9.53 4.23 4.99
C SER A 51 -8.21 4.93 4.68
N GLU A 52 -7.47 5.34 5.71
CA GLU A 52 -6.17 6.00 5.55
C GLU A 52 -5.10 5.00 5.14
N VAL A 53 -5.06 3.82 5.78
CA VAL A 53 -4.18 2.71 5.39
C VAL A 53 -4.41 2.33 3.93
N LEU A 54 -5.68 2.15 3.53
CA LEU A 54 -6.01 1.82 2.15
C LEU A 54 -5.51 2.89 1.17
N SER A 55 -5.76 4.16 1.46
CA SER A 55 -5.36 5.27 0.58
C SER A 55 -3.84 5.33 0.40
N GLN A 56 -3.09 5.17 1.49
CA GLN A 56 -1.62 5.19 1.45
C GLN A 56 -1.04 3.96 0.74
N LEU A 57 -1.62 2.77 0.95
CA LEU A 57 -1.20 1.57 0.23
C LEU A 57 -1.48 1.67 -1.27
N GLU A 58 -2.62 2.25 -1.67
CA GLU A 58 -2.93 2.46 -3.09
C GLU A 58 -1.95 3.42 -3.78
N GLU A 59 -1.47 4.44 -3.06
CA GLU A 59 -0.44 5.37 -3.55
C GLU A 59 0.92 4.67 -3.68
N ILE A 60 1.37 4.01 -2.62
CA ILE A 60 2.63 3.26 -2.61
C ILE A 60 2.68 2.21 -3.72
N CYS A 61 1.62 1.40 -3.84
CA CYS A 61 1.56 0.35 -4.85
C CYS A 61 1.53 0.93 -6.28
N ARG A 62 0.89 2.09 -6.49
CA ARG A 62 0.90 2.77 -7.78
C ARG A 62 2.30 3.24 -8.15
N ASP A 63 2.97 3.95 -7.25
CA ASP A 63 4.28 4.55 -7.50
C ASP A 63 5.36 3.50 -7.72
N ALA A 64 5.26 2.38 -7.01
CA ALA A 64 6.21 1.29 -7.13
C ALA A 64 5.85 0.25 -8.21
N ALA A 65 4.81 0.53 -9.00
CA ALA A 65 4.26 -0.35 -10.03
C ALA A 65 3.94 -1.78 -9.52
N VAL A 66 3.43 -1.88 -8.29
CA VAL A 66 2.97 -3.15 -7.73
C VAL A 66 1.68 -3.55 -8.43
N VAL A 67 1.81 -4.44 -9.41
CA VAL A 67 0.67 -5.04 -10.12
C VAL A 67 0.18 -6.29 -9.39
N PRO A 68 -1.09 -6.36 -8.97
CA PRO A 68 -1.67 -7.61 -8.47
C PRO A 68 -1.79 -8.64 -9.60
N MET A 69 -1.18 -9.82 -9.47
CA MET A 69 -1.35 -10.92 -10.41
C MET A 69 -2.52 -11.82 -9.98
N GLY A 70 -3.59 -11.86 -10.79
CA GLY A 70 -4.65 -12.88 -10.67
C GLY A 70 -6.01 -12.34 -10.21
N ASN A 71 -6.99 -12.50 -11.11
CA ASN A 71 -8.42 -12.16 -11.02
C ASN A 71 -8.81 -10.69 -10.76
N ALA A 72 -8.79 -9.94 -11.87
CA ALA A 72 -9.91 -9.11 -12.36
C ALA A 72 -10.66 -8.27 -11.32
N VAL A 73 -9.98 -7.27 -10.76
CA VAL A 73 -10.59 -5.96 -10.69
C VAL A 73 -9.58 -5.03 -11.33
N ALA A 74 -9.89 -4.55 -12.54
CA ALA A 74 -9.11 -3.54 -13.21
C ALA A 74 -8.82 -2.44 -12.18
N TYR A 75 -7.55 -2.29 -11.82
CA TYR A 75 -7.11 -1.15 -11.04
C TYR A 75 -7.33 0.07 -11.91
N GLU A 76 -8.50 0.71 -11.77
CA GLU A 76 -8.69 2.09 -12.21
C GLU A 76 -8.10 2.96 -11.10
N PRO A 77 -6.91 3.57 -11.31
CA PRO A 77 -6.43 4.56 -10.38
C PRO A 77 -7.44 5.70 -10.38
N ALA A 78 -8.13 5.91 -9.25
CA ALA A 78 -8.90 7.12 -9.05
C ALA A 78 -7.95 8.29 -9.28
N ALA A 79 -8.19 9.03 -10.37
CA ALA A 79 -7.37 10.16 -10.78
C ALA A 79 -7.43 11.24 -9.69
N TYR A 80 -6.53 11.15 -8.71
CA TYR A 80 -6.44 12.15 -7.66
C TYR A 80 -5.66 13.36 -8.17
N ARG A 81 -6.43 14.35 -8.64
CA ARG A 81 -5.94 15.68 -9.01
C ARG A 81 -6.06 16.57 -7.76
N GLN A 82 -4.94 16.90 -7.12
CA GLN A 82 -4.30 18.23 -7.18
C GLN A 82 -3.41 18.54 -5.96
N ARG A 83 -2.29 19.18 -6.32
CA ARG A 83 -1.19 19.74 -5.53
C ARG A 83 -1.66 20.62 -4.36
N LYS A 84 -0.84 20.67 -3.31
CA LYS A 84 -0.48 21.93 -2.64
C LYS A 84 0.93 21.83 -2.04
N THR A 85 1.89 22.38 -2.77
CA THR A 85 3.09 22.99 -2.20
C THR A 85 2.66 24.15 -1.32
N ALA A 86 3.14 24.16 -0.08
CA ALA A 86 3.25 25.35 0.75
C ALA A 86 4.74 25.61 0.99
#